data_AF-A0A967UY26-F1
#
_entry.id   AF-A0A967UY26-F1
#
_cell.length_a   1.000
_cell.length_b   1.000
_cell.length_c   1.000
_cell.angle_alpha   90.00
_cell.angle_beta   90.00
_cell.angle_gamma   90.00
#
_symmetry.space_group_name_H-M   'P 1'
#
loop_
_entity.id
_entity.type
_entity.pdbx_description
1 polymer ?
#
loop_
_entity_poly.entity_id
_entity_poly.type
_entity_poly.pdbx_seq_one_letter_code
_entity_poly.pdbx_strand_id
1 'polypeptide(L)' 'YHALARHFYRSKLVAAPHDGIDGLELVDKVIDVDQSPIGRTPRSNPATYTGVFTPIRDLFANLPESQMRGYG' A
#
# COMPACT_ATOMS: atom_id res chain seq x y z
N TYR A 1 14.07 9.42 -6.00
CA TYR A 1 13.22 8.97 -4.87
C TYR A 1 13.73 9.41 -3.50
N HIS A 2 14.93 9.02 -3.03
CA HIS A 2 15.37 9.27 -1.64
C HIS A 2 15.26 10.71 -1.14
N ALA A 3 15.68 11.70 -1.94
CA ALA A 3 15.57 13.11 -1.57
C ALA A 3 14.11 13.55 -1.37
N LEU A 4 13.22 13.13 -2.28
CA LEU A 4 11.77 13.38 -2.20
C LEU A 4 11.14 12.64 -1.01
N ALA A 5 11.51 11.39 -0.76
CA ALA A 5 11.02 10.62 0.38
C ALA A 5 11.43 11.27 1.71
N ARG A 6 12.62 11.88 1.78
CA ARG A 6 13.06 12.66 2.93
C ARG A 6 12.25 13.95 3.09
N HIS A 7 11.96 14.64 2.00
CA HIS A 7 11.14 15.87 1.99
C HIS A 7 9.68 15.59 2.41
N PHE A 8 8.99 14.67 1.75
CA PHE A 8 7.56 14.42 1.95
C PHE A 8 7.23 13.54 3.18
N TYR A 9 8.12 12.62 3.56
CA TYR A 9 7.81 11.61 4.58
C TYR A 9 8.78 11.58 5.75
N ARG A 10 9.71 12.54 5.85
CA ARG A 10 10.79 12.55 6.86
C ARG A 10 11.58 11.24 6.91
N SER A 11 11.73 10.59 5.76
CA SER A 11 12.45 9.33 5.62
C SER A 11 13.92 9.46 6.05
N LYS A 12 14.46 8.39 6.62
CA LYS A 12 15.89 8.28 6.99
C LYS A 12 16.79 7.89 5.81
N LEU A 13 16.23 7.69 4.62
CA LEU A 13 16.99 7.35 3.42
C LEU A 13 17.96 8.49 3.07
N VAL A 14 19.21 8.11 2.77
CA VAL A 14 20.24 9.05 2.36
C VAL A 14 20.16 9.22 0.85
N ALA A 15 19.94 10.46 0.40
CA ALA A 15 20.01 10.78 -1.02
C ALA A 15 21.47 10.78 -1.50
N ALA A 16 21.69 10.34 -2.73
CA ALA A 16 22.99 10.52 -3.38
C ALA A 16 23.31 12.01 -3.55
N PRO A 17 24.59 12.41 -3.66
CA PRO A 17 24.99 13.79 -3.88
C PRO A 17 24.30 14.41 -5.11
N HIS A 18 23.77 15.61 -4.95
CA HIS A 18 23.15 16.45 -5.99
C HIS A 18 23.18 17.91 -5.52
N ASP A 19 23.10 18.86 -6.45
CA ASP A 19 23.19 20.30 -6.14
C ASP A 19 21.90 20.85 -5.49
N GLY A 20 20.74 20.35 -5.93
CA GLY A 20 19.43 20.76 -5.43
C GLY A 20 18.28 20.14 -6.22
N ILE A 21 17.04 20.34 -5.75
CA ILE A 21 15.80 19.97 -6.45
C ILE A 21 14.83 21.14 -6.34
N ASP A 22 14.44 21.70 -7.47
CA ASP A 22 13.46 22.78 -7.58
C ASP A 22 12.05 22.23 -7.90
N GLY A 23 11.01 23.02 -7.65
CA GLY A 23 9.63 22.66 -8.00
C GLY A 23 8.96 21.64 -7.08
N LEU A 24 9.51 21.43 -5.86
CA LEU A 24 8.96 20.50 -4.88
C LEU A 24 7.53 20.87 -4.44
N GLU A 25 7.19 22.15 -4.50
CA GLU A 25 5.86 22.70 -4.19
C GLU A 25 4.77 22.27 -5.19
N LEU A 26 5.14 21.76 -6.36
CA LEU A 26 4.21 21.27 -7.38
C LEU A 26 3.83 19.80 -7.17
N VAL A 27 4.43 19.13 -6.18
CA VAL A 27 4.26 17.70 -5.91
C VAL A 27 3.76 17.52 -4.49
N ASP A 28 2.66 16.78 -4.30
CA ASP A 28 2.15 16.45 -2.97
C ASP A 28 2.83 15.21 -2.39
N LYS A 29 3.04 14.19 -3.23
CA LYS A 29 3.50 12.86 -2.81
C LYS A 29 4.37 12.21 -3.87
N VAL A 30 5.30 11.38 -3.40
CA VAL A 30 6.12 10.49 -4.24
C VAL A 30 5.89 9.04 -3.83
N ILE A 31 5.71 8.13 -4.80
CA ILE A 31 5.56 6.70 -4.54
C ILE A 31 6.58 5.97 -5.41
N ASP A 32 7.38 5.10 -4.80
CA ASP A 32 8.30 4.21 -5.50
C ASP A 32 7.64 2.85 -5.67
N VAL A 33 7.59 2.34 -6.90
CA VAL A 33 6.99 1.06 -7.25
C VAL A 33 8.06 0.23 -7.93
N ASP A 34 8.55 -0.78 -7.23
CA ASP A 34 9.63 -1.66 -7.66
C ASP A 34 9.18 -3.13 -7.68
N GLN A 35 10.15 -4.03 -7.83
CA GLN A 35 9.93 -5.48 -7.83
C GLN A 35 10.14 -6.13 -6.46
N SER A 36 10.18 -5.34 -5.39
CA SER A 36 10.24 -5.90 -4.05
C SER A 36 8.98 -6.74 -3.80
N PRO A 37 9.09 -7.87 -3.06
CA PRO A 37 7.94 -8.73 -2.82
C PRO A 37 6.79 -7.97 -2.15
N ILE A 38 5.58 -8.12 -2.70
CA ILE A 38 4.34 -7.47 -2.26
C ILE A 38 4.01 -7.77 -0.78
N GLY A 39 4.46 -8.91 -0.26
CA GLY A 39 4.31 -9.27 1.14
C GLY A 39 5.36 -10.29 1.56
N ARG A 40 5.65 -10.33 2.87
CA ARG A 40 6.64 -11.25 3.44
C ARG A 40 6.02 -12.50 4.07
N THR A 41 4.69 -12.67 3.99
CA THR A 41 3.99 -13.82 4.57
C THR A 41 3.15 -14.54 3.52
N PRO A 42 2.95 -15.87 3.65
CA PRO A 42 2.09 -16.64 2.74
C PRO A 42 0.62 -16.21 2.73
N ARG A 43 0.19 -15.39 3.69
CA ARG A 43 -1.19 -14.89 3.80
C ARG A 43 -1.48 -13.73 2.84
N SER A 44 -0.46 -13.20 2.16
CA SER A 44 -0.64 -12.14 1.15
C SER A 44 -0.82 -12.75 -0.24
N ASN A 45 -1.86 -12.33 -0.93
CA ASN A 45 -2.10 -12.62 -2.34
C ASN A 45 -2.63 -11.35 -3.04
N PRO A 46 -2.79 -11.35 -4.38
CA PRO A 46 -3.28 -10.18 -5.11
C PRO A 46 -4.64 -9.65 -4.61
N ALA A 47 -5.54 -10.53 -4.18
CA ALA A 47 -6.87 -10.13 -3.71
C ALA A 47 -6.81 -9.44 -2.33
N THR A 48 -5.94 -9.89 -1.43
CA THR A 48 -5.73 -9.22 -0.15
C THR A 48 -4.94 -7.92 -0.30
N TYR A 49 -3.99 -7.87 -1.24
CA TYR A 49 -3.17 -6.68 -1.47
C TYR A 49 -3.95 -5.52 -2.09
N THR A 50 -4.83 -5.81 -3.05
CA THR A 50 -5.70 -4.80 -3.69
C THR A 50 -6.91 -4.42 -2.83
N GLY A 51 -7.16 -5.14 -1.73
CA GLY A 51 -8.32 -4.93 -0.85
C GLY A 51 -9.62 -5.56 -1.37
N VAL A 52 -9.66 -6.11 -2.58
CA VAL A 52 -10.88 -6.71 -3.17
C VAL A 52 -11.36 -7.95 -2.40
N PHE A 53 -10.50 -8.60 -1.62
CA PHE A 53 -10.93 -9.74 -0.80
C PHE A 53 -11.90 -9.35 0.32
N THR A 54 -11.89 -8.09 0.78
CA THR A 54 -12.85 -7.60 1.78
C THR A 54 -14.29 -7.60 1.27
N PRO A 55 -14.64 -6.93 0.17
CA PRO A 55 -16.02 -6.96 -0.35
C PRO A 55 -16.45 -8.38 -0.76
N ILE A 56 -15.53 -9.25 -1.18
CA ILE A 56 -15.84 -10.67 -1.40
C ILE A 56 -16.25 -11.34 -0.08
N ARG A 57 -15.50 -11.15 1.01
CA ARG A 57 -15.88 -11.69 2.32
C ARG A 57 -17.22 -11.13 2.81
N ASP A 58 -17.45 -9.83 2.66
CA ASP A 58 -18.70 -9.19 3.08
C ASP A 58 -19.90 -9.75 2.32
N LEU A 59 -19.74 -10.01 1.01
CA LEU A 59 -20.76 -10.68 0.20
C LEU A 59 -21.10 -12.08 0.74
N PHE A 60 -20.08 -12.89 1.05
CA PHE A 60 -20.28 -14.25 1.57
C PHE A 60 -20.81 -14.27 3.00
N ALA A 61 -20.44 -13.28 3.82
CA ALA A 61 -20.96 -13.11 5.17
C ALA A 61 -22.48 -12.84 5.14
N ASN A 62 -22.98 -12.12 4.14
CA ASN A 62 -24.40 -11.80 3.98
C ASN A 62 -25.29 -12.96 3.46
N LEU A 63 -24.72 -14.13 3.14
CA LEU A 63 -25.52 -15.29 2.72
C LEU A 63 -26.38 -15.83 3.89
N PRO A 64 -27.63 -16.26 3.65
CA PRO A 64 -28.50 -16.80 4.71
C PRO A 64 -27.84 -17.92 5.51
N GLU A 65 -27.13 -18.82 4.84
CA GLU A 65 -26.40 -19.93 5.47
C GLU A 65 -25.27 -19.46 6.37
N SER A 66 -24.56 -18.40 5.98
CA SER A 66 -23.52 -17.77 6.79
C SER A 66 -24.10 -17.10 8.03
N GLN A 67 -25.24 -16.40 7.87
CA GLN A 67 -25.95 -15.74 8.96
C GLN A 67 -26.49 -16.76 9.98
N MET A 68 -27.14 -17.83 9.51
CA MET A 68 -27.62 -18.93 10.37
C MET A 68 -26.51 -19.60 11.19
N ARG A 69 -25.27 -19.58 10.68
CA ARG A 69 -24.09 -20.19 11.33
C ARG A 69 -23.26 -19.20 12.16
N GLY A 70 -23.61 -17.91 12.18
CA GLY A 70 -22.89 -16.88 12.93
C GLY A 70 -21.52 -16.52 12.33
N TYR A 71 -21.37 -16.57 11.01
CA TYR A 71 -20.15 -16.15 10.30
C TYR A 71 -20.16 -14.68 9.84
N GLY A 72 -21.25 -13.97 10.12
CA GLY A 72 -21.41 -12.53 9.86
C GLY A 72 -20.68 -11.65 10.85
#